data_AF-A0A1X7AJ01-F1
#
_entry.id   AF-A0A1X7AJ01-F1
#
_cell.length_a   1.000
_cell.length_b   1.000
_cell.length_c   1.000
_cell.angle_alpha   90.00
_cell.angle_beta   90.00
_cell.angle_gamma   90.00
#
_symmetry.space_group_name_H-M   'P 1'
#
loop_
_entity.id
_entity.type
_entity.pdbx_description
1 polymer ?
#
loop_
_entity_poly.entity_id
_entity_poly.type
_entity_poly.pdbx_seq_one_letter_code
_entity_poly.pdbx_strand_id
1 'polypeptide(L)'
;MPELMTEMSGTRNRTKPLKILFRKVPPVLSALTSPGSAQPPISRTHSLSDAELETLYQKLPVLCEAGEGIPVGRSDKVFWNAHEVTLSYQDTTLISCIASGSPDREAMDNFWDLVGQFPGYIVNLGNAIAYLGMESKEATASCPLRQVTLEPIPPAMTTPEHFAYRVGSSQVAFNHNNNRIQLPALEVTNWPGGKGLPPEQLHHLVIQMNQLACNTDSKGIIHCHYGIGRTGVLIVAAALSQLHQQQLLSAIELPAILSELIRQARRQRSSWFIETPEQYKALYRYGEWLCSAN
;
A
#
# COMPACT_ATOMS: atom_id res chain seq x y z
N MET A 1 38.30 65.27 0.84
CA MET A 1 38.99 65.49 2.13
C MET A 1 38.31 66.66 2.81
N PRO A 2 37.83 66.54 4.07
CA PRO A 2 38.29 65.61 5.10
C PRO A 2 37.23 64.62 5.63
N GLU A 3 37.77 63.66 6.37
CA GLU A 3 37.17 62.52 7.08
C GLU A 3 36.54 62.93 8.42
N LEU A 4 35.62 62.09 8.92
CA LEU A 4 35.55 61.77 10.34
C LEU A 4 35.03 60.34 10.53
N MET A 5 35.88 59.53 11.16
CA MET A 5 35.69 58.13 11.49
C MET A 5 34.68 57.92 12.61
N THR A 6 33.97 56.79 12.59
CA THR A 6 33.73 55.96 13.78
C THR A 6 33.52 54.51 13.34
N GLU A 7 34.38 53.61 13.81
CA GLU A 7 34.27 52.15 13.66
C GLU A 7 33.14 51.58 14.53
N MET A 8 32.48 50.50 14.09
CA MET A 8 32.12 49.34 14.95
C MET A 8 31.85 48.08 14.11
N SER A 9 32.78 47.13 14.22
CA SER A 9 32.60 45.67 14.34
C SER A 9 31.53 44.91 13.53
N GLY A 10 32.03 44.12 12.56
CA GLY A 10 31.86 42.66 12.49
C GLY A 10 30.48 42.02 12.70
N THR A 11 29.93 41.41 11.66
CA THR A 11 30.03 39.95 11.42
C THR A 11 29.29 39.57 10.14
N ARG A 12 30.03 38.99 9.19
CA ARG A 12 29.47 38.30 8.01
C ARG A 12 28.64 37.12 8.50
N ASN A 13 27.33 37.16 8.29
CA ASN A 13 26.48 36.01 8.55
C ASN A 13 26.73 34.95 7.45
N ARG A 14 27.70 34.08 7.71
CA ARG A 14 27.99 32.88 6.92
C ARG A 14 26.77 31.97 6.98
N THR A 15 26.07 31.82 5.86
CA THR A 15 25.17 30.70 5.60
C THR A 15 25.93 29.40 5.83
N LYS A 16 25.64 28.71 6.92
CA LYS A 16 26.14 27.35 7.15
C LYS A 16 25.44 26.43 6.12
N PRO A 17 26.18 25.68 5.30
CA PRO A 17 25.56 24.62 4.51
C PRO A 17 25.01 23.55 5.47
N LEU A 18 23.76 23.16 5.27
CA LEU A 18 23.18 21.99 5.92
C LEU A 18 24.07 20.78 5.62
N LYS A 19 24.63 20.16 6.67
CA LYS A 19 25.33 18.89 6.57
C LYS A 19 24.29 17.81 6.25
N ILE A 20 24.12 17.49 4.98
CA ILE A 20 23.42 16.29 4.53
C ILE A 20 24.31 15.09 4.87
N LEU A 21 23.88 14.29 5.84
CA LEU A 21 24.58 13.09 6.25
C LEU A 21 24.25 11.95 5.26
N PHE A 22 24.96 11.90 4.12
CA PHE A 22 24.92 10.72 3.26
C PHE A 22 25.60 9.55 3.98
N ARG A 23 24.83 8.58 4.47
CA ARG A 23 25.39 7.26 4.79
C ARG A 23 25.66 6.55 3.46
N LYS A 24 26.95 6.32 3.17
CA LYS A 24 27.41 5.49 2.04
C LYS A 24 26.73 4.13 2.12
N VAL A 25 25.98 3.77 1.08
CA VAL A 25 25.54 2.40 0.81
C VAL A 25 26.78 1.61 0.38
N PRO A 26 27.14 0.49 1.03
CA PRO A 26 28.24 -0.34 0.57
C PRO A 26 27.87 -1.03 -0.75
N PRO A 27 28.82 -1.20 -1.68
CA PRO A 27 28.55 -1.92 -2.92
C PRO A 27 28.34 -3.40 -2.59
N VAL A 28 27.19 -3.96 -2.94
CA VAL A 28 27.00 -5.41 -2.94
C VAL A 28 27.79 -5.95 -4.13
N LEU A 29 29.00 -6.44 -3.83
CA LEU A 29 29.93 -6.96 -4.81
C LEU A 29 29.38 -8.22 -5.49
N SER A 30 29.45 -8.17 -6.82
CA SER A 30 29.59 -9.29 -7.74
C SER A 30 30.53 -10.38 -7.23
N ALA A 31 30.05 -11.63 -7.17
CA ALA A 31 30.90 -12.81 -7.15
C ALA A 31 30.18 -14.02 -7.75
N LEU A 32 30.12 -14.07 -9.08
CA LEU A 32 29.96 -15.31 -9.83
C LEU A 32 31.08 -15.34 -10.87
N THR A 33 32.16 -16.06 -10.59
CA THR A 33 32.91 -16.85 -11.57
C THR A 33 34.03 -17.66 -10.90
N SER A 34 33.98 -18.97 -11.14
CA SER A 34 35.08 -19.95 -11.25
C SER A 34 35.41 -20.86 -10.06
N PRO A 35 35.82 -22.12 -10.36
CA PRO A 35 35.45 -23.30 -9.59
C PRO A 35 36.63 -23.87 -8.79
N GLY A 36 36.35 -24.36 -7.60
CA GLY A 36 37.31 -25.19 -6.85
C GLY A 36 37.14 -25.10 -5.35
N SER A 37 36.77 -26.24 -4.76
CA SER A 37 37.03 -26.67 -3.39
C SER A 37 36.03 -26.28 -2.27
N ALA A 38 35.54 -27.35 -1.63
CA ALA A 38 34.91 -27.49 -0.31
C ALA A 38 33.54 -26.83 -0.07
N GLN A 39 32.48 -27.66 -0.06
CA GLN A 39 31.19 -27.32 0.55
C GLN A 39 31.34 -27.10 2.06
N PRO A 40 30.81 -25.99 2.64
CA PRO A 40 30.65 -25.89 4.08
C PRO A 40 29.39 -26.65 4.53
N PRO A 41 29.33 -27.09 5.80
CA PRO A 41 28.24 -27.92 6.29
C PRO A 41 26.92 -27.12 6.31
N ILE A 42 25.83 -27.79 5.93
CA ILE A 42 24.47 -27.30 6.02
C ILE A 42 24.17 -26.99 7.50
N SER A 43 24.25 -25.72 7.88
CA SER A 43 23.90 -25.28 9.23
C SER A 43 22.41 -24.91 9.30
N ARG A 44 21.81 -25.36 10.41
CA ARG A 44 20.41 -25.25 10.83
C ARG A 44 19.71 -23.97 10.35
N THR A 45 18.55 -24.15 9.70
CA THR A 45 17.59 -23.08 9.46
C THR A 45 17.09 -22.56 10.81
N HIS A 46 17.64 -21.44 11.28
CA HIS A 46 17.02 -20.67 12.34
C HIS A 46 15.76 -20.00 11.76
N SER A 47 14.59 -20.48 12.16
CA SER A 47 13.33 -19.78 11.92
C SER A 47 13.35 -18.48 12.72
N LEU A 48 13.36 -17.35 12.04
CA LEU A 48 13.23 -16.03 12.67
C LEU A 48 11.87 -15.96 13.39
N SER A 49 11.87 -15.41 14.60
CA SER A 49 10.63 -15.09 15.31
C SER A 49 9.84 -13.99 14.59
N ASP A 50 8.53 -13.91 14.79
CA ASP A 50 7.68 -12.87 14.18
C ASP A 50 8.20 -11.45 14.47
N ALA A 51 8.78 -11.22 15.66
CA ALA A 51 9.39 -9.95 16.05
C ALA A 51 10.70 -9.62 15.29
N GLU A 52 11.51 -10.64 14.98
CA GLU A 52 12.73 -10.48 14.19
C GLU A 52 12.41 -10.21 12.72
N LEU A 53 11.38 -10.89 12.19
CA LEU A 53 10.82 -10.60 10.87
C LEU A 53 10.31 -9.16 10.82
N GLU A 54 9.55 -8.71 11.81
CA GLU A 54 9.02 -7.34 11.89
C GLU A 54 10.14 -6.28 11.96
N THR A 55 11.23 -6.57 12.67
CA THR A 55 12.42 -5.71 12.71
C THR A 55 13.18 -5.68 11.37
N LEU A 56 13.19 -6.79 10.62
CA LEU A 56 13.77 -6.86 9.29
C LEU A 56 12.89 -6.12 8.26
N TYR A 57 11.56 -6.24 8.40
CA TYR A 57 10.56 -5.53 7.59
C TYR A 57 10.67 -4.01 7.73
N GLN A 58 10.97 -3.49 8.92
CA GLN A 58 11.23 -2.06 9.13
C GLN A 58 12.50 -1.55 8.43
N LYS A 59 13.41 -2.42 8.00
CA LYS A 59 14.69 -2.06 7.36
C LYS A 59 14.67 -2.14 5.84
N LEU A 60 13.59 -2.66 5.24
CA LEU A 60 13.45 -2.69 3.79
C LEU A 60 13.06 -1.29 3.28
N PRO A 61 13.67 -0.80 2.20
CA PRO A 61 13.27 0.46 1.59
C PRO A 61 11.93 0.25 0.88
N VAL A 62 10.83 0.26 1.63
CA VAL A 62 9.45 0.28 1.10
C VAL A 62 8.96 1.72 0.86
N LEU A 63 9.88 2.67 0.92
CA LEU A 63 9.66 4.08 0.65
C LEU A 63 9.76 4.30 -0.86
N CYS A 64 8.89 5.16 -1.41
CA CYS A 64 9.10 5.69 -2.75
C CYS A 64 10.47 6.35 -2.84
N GLU A 65 11.14 6.19 -3.98
CA GLU A 65 12.22 7.12 -4.30
C GLU A 65 11.63 8.53 -4.47
N ALA A 66 12.45 9.56 -4.24
CA ALA A 66 11.99 10.94 -4.29
C ALA A 66 11.44 11.26 -5.70
N GLY A 67 10.13 11.56 -5.79
CA GLY A 67 9.44 11.88 -7.05
C GLY A 67 8.64 10.73 -7.67
N GLU A 68 8.64 9.53 -7.09
CA GLU A 68 7.87 8.38 -7.61
C GLU A 68 6.49 8.22 -6.97
N GLY A 69 6.20 8.93 -5.88
CA GLY A 69 4.89 8.89 -5.21
C GLY A 69 3.81 9.73 -5.90
N ILE A 70 2.59 9.68 -5.37
CA ILE A 70 1.51 10.57 -5.81
C ILE A 70 1.66 11.94 -5.12
N PRO A 71 1.65 13.07 -5.85
CA PRO A 71 1.73 14.40 -5.24
C PRO A 71 0.51 14.67 -4.35
N VAL A 72 0.75 15.26 -3.18
CA VAL A 72 -0.27 15.57 -2.17
C VAL A 72 0.02 16.92 -1.53
N GLY A 73 -0.99 17.52 -0.88
CA GLY A 73 -0.88 18.87 -0.32
C GLY A 73 -0.88 19.97 -1.38
N ARG A 74 -0.68 21.21 -0.94
CA ARG A 74 -0.68 22.41 -1.82
C ARG A 74 0.66 22.68 -2.52
N SER A 75 1.68 21.87 -2.26
CA SER A 75 3.02 22.03 -2.81
C SER A 75 3.38 20.78 -3.57
N ASP A 76 3.71 20.92 -4.86
CA ASP A 76 4.12 19.88 -5.83
C ASP A 76 5.41 19.12 -5.42
N LYS A 77 5.90 19.37 -4.21
CA LYS A 77 7.12 18.82 -3.62
C LYS A 77 6.85 17.77 -2.55
N VAL A 78 5.60 17.57 -2.14
CA VAL A 78 5.22 16.54 -1.17
C VAL A 78 4.62 15.36 -1.92
N PHE A 79 5.24 14.20 -1.77
CA PHE A 79 4.82 12.97 -2.41
C PHE A 79 4.37 11.96 -1.36
N TRP A 80 3.21 11.37 -1.59
CA TRP A 80 2.68 10.29 -0.79
C TRP A 80 3.19 8.94 -1.29
N ASN A 81 3.44 8.01 -0.37
CA ASN A 81 3.85 6.64 -0.68
C ASN A 81 2.65 5.81 -1.21
N ALA A 82 2.18 6.15 -2.40
CA ALA A 82 1.18 5.43 -3.16
C ALA A 82 1.49 5.50 -4.65
N HIS A 83 0.99 4.52 -5.40
CA HIS A 83 1.02 4.53 -6.87
C HIS A 83 -0.31 4.03 -7.40
N GLU A 84 -0.66 4.48 -8.59
CA GLU A 84 -1.67 3.80 -9.38
C GLU A 84 -1.14 2.43 -9.82
N VAL A 85 -1.94 1.39 -9.59
CA VAL A 85 -1.67 0.03 -10.02
C VAL A 85 -2.82 -0.42 -10.91
N THR A 86 -2.49 -0.66 -12.17
CA THR A 86 -3.40 -1.17 -13.19
C THR A 86 -2.90 -2.53 -13.65
N LEU A 87 -3.71 -3.58 -13.48
CA LEU A 87 -3.42 -4.92 -14.00
C LEU A 87 -4.30 -5.19 -15.21
N SER A 88 -3.69 -5.73 -16.25
CA SER A 88 -4.35 -6.03 -17.51
C SER A 88 -3.93 -7.38 -18.06
N TYR A 89 -4.81 -7.99 -18.85
CA TYR A 89 -4.55 -9.22 -19.59
C TYR A 89 -5.20 -9.11 -20.97
N GLN A 90 -4.42 -9.43 -22.02
CA GLN A 90 -4.86 -9.32 -23.42
C GLN A 90 -5.56 -7.98 -23.71
N ASP A 91 -4.90 -6.88 -23.35
CA ASP A 91 -5.37 -5.48 -23.50
C ASP A 91 -6.65 -5.12 -22.75
N THR A 92 -7.19 -6.03 -21.94
CA THR A 92 -8.34 -5.77 -21.06
C THR A 92 -7.85 -5.41 -19.67
N THR A 93 -8.26 -4.24 -19.17
CA THR A 93 -8.01 -3.86 -17.77
C THR A 93 -8.84 -4.73 -16.82
N LEU A 94 -8.16 -5.43 -15.92
CA LEU A 94 -8.80 -6.29 -14.91
C LEU A 94 -9.10 -5.51 -13.63
N ILE A 95 -8.19 -4.62 -13.23
CA ILE A 95 -8.33 -3.76 -12.06
C ILE A 95 -7.45 -2.52 -12.22
N SER A 96 -7.93 -1.37 -11.76
CA SER A 96 -7.16 -0.13 -11.65
C SER A 96 -7.50 0.55 -10.32
N CYS A 97 -6.50 0.80 -9.49
CA CYS A 97 -6.68 1.33 -8.14
C CYS A 97 -5.42 2.05 -7.64
N ILE A 98 -5.50 2.70 -6.48
CA ILE A 98 -4.36 3.32 -5.81
C ILE A 98 -3.84 2.39 -4.70
N ALA A 99 -2.62 1.87 -4.86
CA ALA A 99 -1.95 1.05 -3.84
C ALA A 99 -1.12 1.95 -2.91
N SER A 100 -1.57 2.11 -1.66
CA SER A 100 -1.00 3.08 -0.71
C SER A 100 -0.40 2.43 0.54
N GLY A 101 0.58 3.09 1.16
CA GLY A 101 0.92 2.86 2.57
C GLY A 101 -0.15 3.42 3.52
N SER A 102 -0.15 2.98 4.77
CA SER A 102 -0.98 3.59 5.83
C SER A 102 -0.40 4.92 6.27
N PRO A 103 -1.25 5.91 6.61
CA PRO A 103 -0.79 7.11 7.29
C PRO A 103 -0.30 6.84 8.71
N ASP A 104 0.77 7.51 9.11
CA ASP A 104 1.02 7.80 10.52
C ASP A 104 0.25 9.06 10.96
N ARG A 105 0.38 9.43 12.24
CA ARG A 105 -0.34 10.58 12.79
C ARG A 105 0.06 11.90 12.16
N GLU A 106 1.32 12.07 11.80
CA GLU A 106 1.88 13.33 11.29
C GLU A 106 1.55 13.52 9.80
N ALA A 107 1.42 12.42 9.06
CA ALA A 107 1.17 12.41 7.63
C ALA A 107 -0.32 12.21 7.27
N MET A 108 -1.22 12.17 8.27
CA MET A 108 -2.66 11.93 8.09
C MET A 108 -3.32 12.90 7.10
N ASP A 109 -2.91 14.17 7.13
CA ASP A 109 -3.51 15.18 6.25
C ASP A 109 -3.18 14.92 4.78
N ASN A 110 -1.97 14.45 4.49
CA ASN A 110 -1.54 14.10 3.15
C ASN A 110 -2.29 12.86 2.62
N PHE A 111 -2.62 11.91 3.50
CA PHE A 111 -3.45 10.76 3.13
C PHE A 111 -4.86 11.18 2.74
N TRP A 112 -5.49 12.06 3.51
CA TRP A 112 -6.82 12.57 3.15
C TRP A 112 -6.81 13.47 1.91
N ASP A 113 -5.70 14.13 1.60
CA ASP A 113 -5.51 14.78 0.30
C ASP A 113 -5.46 13.76 -0.85
N LEU A 114 -4.77 12.63 -0.67
CA LEU A 114 -4.81 11.52 -1.62
C LEU A 114 -6.24 11.00 -1.82
N VAL A 115 -6.97 10.78 -0.73
CA VAL A 115 -8.38 10.34 -0.78
C VAL A 115 -9.25 11.37 -1.50
N GLY A 116 -9.01 12.67 -1.29
CA GLY A 116 -9.71 13.75 -1.98
C GLY A 116 -9.48 13.77 -3.49
N GLN A 117 -8.28 13.35 -3.94
CA GLN A 117 -7.94 13.21 -5.36
C GLN A 117 -8.57 11.96 -6.01
N PHE A 118 -8.80 10.90 -5.23
CA PHE A 118 -9.36 9.63 -5.68
C PHE A 118 -10.55 9.21 -4.81
N PRO A 119 -11.71 9.90 -4.89
CA PRO A 119 -12.86 9.67 -4.02
C PRO A 119 -13.69 8.45 -4.44
N GLY A 120 -13.04 7.30 -4.67
CA GLY A 120 -13.69 6.05 -5.05
C GLY A 120 -14.24 5.31 -3.83
N TYR A 121 -13.36 4.58 -3.17
CA TYR A 121 -13.61 3.80 -1.96
C TYR A 121 -12.29 3.61 -1.22
N ILE A 122 -12.33 3.22 0.05
CA ILE A 122 -11.13 2.86 0.82
C ILE A 122 -11.20 1.38 1.20
N VAL A 123 -10.12 0.64 1.02
CA VAL A 123 -9.93 -0.68 1.64
C VAL A 123 -8.75 -0.64 2.58
N ASN A 124 -9.04 -0.66 3.87
CA ASN A 124 -8.07 -0.66 4.95
C ASN A 124 -7.75 -2.09 5.38
N LEU A 125 -6.62 -2.60 4.91
CA LEU A 125 -6.07 -3.91 5.28
C LEU A 125 -5.03 -3.77 6.41
N GLY A 126 -5.03 -2.67 7.15
CA GLY A 126 -4.02 -2.35 8.16
C GLY A 126 -4.18 -3.04 9.51
N ASN A 127 -5.18 -3.92 9.69
CA ASN A 127 -5.62 -4.44 11.00
C ASN A 127 -6.07 -3.36 11.99
N ALA A 128 -7.07 -2.56 11.61
CA ALA A 128 -7.62 -1.52 12.47
C ALA A 128 -6.58 -0.51 12.98
N ILE A 129 -5.70 0.00 12.10
CA ILE A 129 -5.13 1.34 12.36
C ILE A 129 -6.35 2.26 12.38
N ALA A 130 -6.80 2.63 13.58
CA ALA A 130 -8.11 3.24 13.83
C ALA A 130 -8.11 4.73 13.46
N TYR A 131 -7.70 5.08 12.25
CA TYR A 131 -7.62 6.47 11.81
C TYR A 131 -8.87 6.94 11.06
N LEU A 132 -9.68 6.02 10.53
CA LEU A 132 -10.89 6.36 9.77
C LEU A 132 -11.96 7.06 10.62
N GLY A 133 -11.80 7.12 11.95
CA GLY A 133 -12.62 7.93 12.86
C GLY A 133 -11.82 8.96 13.67
N MET A 134 -10.55 9.21 13.34
CA MET A 134 -9.76 10.23 14.02
C MET A 134 -10.05 11.61 13.41
N GLU A 135 -10.49 12.55 14.25
CA GLU A 135 -10.55 13.96 13.87
C GLU A 135 -9.12 14.51 13.70
N SER A 136 -8.90 15.32 12.66
CA SER A 136 -7.65 16.08 12.54
C SER A 136 -7.62 17.12 13.68
N LYS A 137 -6.54 17.13 14.45
CA LYS A 137 -6.47 17.93 15.70
C LYS A 137 -6.37 19.43 15.47
N GLU A 138 -6.09 19.91 14.26
CA GLU A 138 -5.88 21.34 14.02
C GLU A 138 -6.38 21.75 12.62
N ALA A 139 -7.30 22.71 12.55
CA ALA A 139 -7.51 23.48 11.31
C ALA A 139 -6.28 24.33 11.07
N THR A 140 -5.40 23.89 10.18
CA THR A 140 -4.34 24.76 9.66
C THR A 140 -4.88 25.51 8.44
N ALA A 141 -4.34 26.69 8.12
CA ALA A 141 -4.73 27.42 6.91
C ALA A 141 -4.51 26.61 5.60
N SER A 142 -3.69 25.56 5.67
CA SER A 142 -3.45 24.54 4.64
C SER A 142 -4.48 23.40 4.60
N CYS A 143 -5.12 23.08 5.73
CA CYS A 143 -6.01 21.93 5.89
C CYS A 143 -7.23 22.35 6.73
N PRO A 144 -8.39 22.66 6.12
CA PRO A 144 -9.59 23.00 6.88
C PRO A 144 -9.98 21.81 7.76
N LEU A 145 -10.42 22.08 8.99
CA LEU A 145 -10.89 21.10 9.98
C LEU A 145 -11.65 19.94 9.30
N ARG A 146 -11.09 18.73 9.41
CA ARG A 146 -11.66 17.51 8.84
C ARG A 146 -12.42 16.78 9.94
N GLN A 147 -13.74 16.91 9.89
CA GLN A 147 -14.62 16.04 10.65
C GLN A 147 -14.84 14.78 9.81
N VAL A 148 -14.27 13.66 10.26
CA VAL A 148 -14.52 12.36 9.65
C VAL A 148 -15.66 11.71 10.39
N THR A 149 -16.76 11.43 9.69
CA THR A 149 -17.88 10.67 10.26
C THR A 149 -17.88 9.28 9.66
N LEU A 150 -17.93 8.27 10.53
CA LEU A 150 -18.11 6.87 10.16
C LEU A 150 -19.55 6.46 10.47
N GLU A 151 -20.28 6.10 9.42
CA GLU A 151 -21.62 5.51 9.54
C GLU A 151 -21.58 4.09 8.99
N PRO A 152 -22.04 3.06 9.72
CA PRO A 152 -22.13 1.71 9.15
C PRO A 152 -23.01 1.71 7.90
N ILE A 153 -22.56 1.06 6.81
CA ILE A 153 -23.38 0.89 5.61
C ILE A 153 -24.38 -0.25 5.86
N PRO A 154 -25.71 -0.06 5.78
CA PRO A 154 -26.68 -1.15 5.92
C PRO A 154 -26.95 -1.87 4.58
N PRO A 155 -27.05 -3.22 4.55
CA PRO A 155 -26.65 -4.17 5.59
C PRO A 155 -25.12 -4.23 5.67
N ALA A 156 -24.56 -4.08 6.88
CA ALA A 156 -23.11 -4.12 7.06
C ALA A 156 -22.58 -5.46 6.55
N MET A 157 -21.50 -5.42 5.77
CA MET A 157 -20.95 -6.64 5.19
C MET A 157 -20.43 -7.53 6.31
N THR A 158 -21.21 -8.54 6.71
CA THR A 158 -20.85 -9.40 7.84
C THR A 158 -19.80 -10.40 7.42
N THR A 159 -18.77 -10.55 8.23
CA THR A 159 -17.79 -11.62 8.04
C THR A 159 -18.31 -12.91 8.66
N PRO A 160 -18.25 -14.05 7.97
CA PRO A 160 -18.59 -15.35 8.56
C PRO A 160 -17.77 -15.62 9.83
N GLU A 161 -18.38 -16.21 10.85
CA GLU A 161 -17.77 -16.36 12.19
C GLU A 161 -16.45 -17.16 12.19
N HIS A 162 -16.28 -18.07 11.23
CA HIS A 162 -15.11 -18.95 11.12
C HIS A 162 -13.95 -18.33 10.33
N PHE A 163 -14.11 -17.12 9.80
CA PHE A 163 -13.04 -16.44 9.08
C PHE A 163 -12.00 -15.88 10.03
N ALA A 164 -10.74 -15.88 9.59
CA ALA A 164 -9.63 -15.41 10.43
C ALA A 164 -9.56 -13.87 10.53
N TYR A 165 -10.35 -13.16 9.74
CA TYR A 165 -10.45 -11.69 9.74
C TYR A 165 -11.87 -11.24 10.09
N ARG A 166 -12.04 -9.96 10.43
CA ARG A 166 -13.37 -9.32 10.47
C ARG A 166 -13.40 -8.13 9.53
N VAL A 167 -14.57 -7.85 8.99
CA VAL A 167 -14.84 -6.77 8.06
C VAL A 167 -15.91 -5.87 8.65
N GLY A 168 -15.54 -4.60 8.78
CA GLY A 168 -16.45 -3.49 8.95
C GLY A 168 -16.63 -2.77 7.61
N SER A 169 -17.84 -2.30 7.35
CA SER A 169 -18.11 -1.41 6.22
C SER A 169 -18.70 -0.12 6.75
N SER A 170 -18.17 1.01 6.30
CA SER A 170 -18.59 2.33 6.77
C SER A 170 -18.61 3.34 5.64
N GLN A 171 -19.50 4.31 5.72
CA GLN A 171 -19.45 5.53 4.92
C GLN A 171 -18.49 6.49 5.62
N VAL A 172 -17.52 7.02 4.89
CA VAL A 172 -16.57 8.04 5.34
C VAL A 172 -17.00 9.36 4.73
N ALA A 173 -17.33 10.35 5.56
CA ALA A 173 -17.64 11.71 5.12
C ALA A 173 -16.57 12.68 5.63
N PHE A 174 -16.03 13.54 4.77
CA PHE A 174 -15.04 14.58 5.14
C PHE A 174 -15.10 15.78 4.17
N ASN A 175 -14.48 16.90 4.54
CA ASN A 175 -14.37 18.08 3.69
C ASN A 175 -12.98 18.17 3.03
N HIS A 176 -12.94 18.40 1.71
CA HIS A 176 -11.74 18.60 0.92
C HIS A 176 -11.96 19.74 -0.10
N ASN A 177 -11.11 20.77 -0.07
CA ASN A 177 -11.22 21.95 -0.94
C ASN A 177 -12.63 22.57 -0.99
N ASN A 178 -13.26 22.73 0.19
CA ASN A 178 -14.64 23.22 0.38
C ASN A 178 -15.75 22.33 -0.19
N ASN A 179 -15.43 21.12 -0.66
CA ASN A 179 -16.40 20.13 -1.09
C ASN A 179 -16.54 19.03 -0.04
N ARG A 180 -17.77 18.63 0.28
CA ARG A 180 -18.04 17.46 1.11
C ARG A 180 -17.90 16.21 0.25
N ILE A 181 -16.94 15.36 0.59
CA ILE A 181 -16.72 14.06 -0.02
C ILE A 181 -17.36 13.00 0.88
N GLN A 182 -18.05 12.06 0.27
CA GLN A 182 -18.58 10.87 0.94
C GLN A 182 -18.23 9.65 0.10
N LEU A 183 -17.59 8.66 0.72
CA LEU A 183 -17.19 7.43 0.03
C LEU A 183 -17.32 6.21 0.96
N PRO A 184 -17.52 5.01 0.41
CA PRO A 184 -17.54 3.80 1.21
C PRO A 184 -16.12 3.36 1.59
N ALA A 185 -15.99 2.75 2.76
CA ALA A 185 -14.76 2.15 3.26
C ALA A 185 -15.01 0.73 3.77
N LEU A 186 -14.05 -0.14 3.49
CA LEU A 186 -13.94 -1.51 3.99
C LEU A 186 -12.78 -1.57 4.99
N GLU A 187 -13.06 -1.95 6.23
CA GLU A 187 -12.06 -2.14 7.26
C GLU A 187 -11.86 -3.62 7.54
N VAL A 188 -10.68 -4.15 7.20
CA VAL A 188 -10.30 -5.53 7.48
C VAL A 188 -9.39 -5.57 8.70
N THR A 189 -9.82 -6.36 9.68
CA THR A 189 -9.13 -6.55 10.96
C THR A 189 -8.70 -8.00 11.12
N ASN A 190 -7.68 -8.25 11.94
CA ASN A 190 -7.14 -9.59 12.24
C ASN A 190 -6.57 -10.37 11.04
N TRP A 191 -6.26 -9.73 9.91
CA TRP A 191 -5.48 -10.38 8.85
C TRP A 191 -3.98 -10.39 9.24
N PRO A 192 -3.40 -11.54 9.63
CA PRO A 192 -2.00 -11.59 10.06
C PRO A 192 -1.02 -11.09 8.99
N GLY A 193 -0.05 -10.28 9.39
CA GLY A 193 1.02 -9.80 8.52
C GLY A 193 1.85 -10.96 7.94
N GLY A 194 2.33 -10.80 6.71
CA GLY A 194 3.20 -11.79 6.05
C GLY A 194 2.54 -13.10 5.61
N LYS A 195 1.25 -13.34 5.90
CA LYS A 195 0.51 -14.54 5.49
C LYS A 195 -0.63 -14.19 4.53
N GLY A 196 -0.93 -15.10 3.61
CA GLY A 196 -2.15 -15.03 2.80
C GLY A 196 -3.35 -15.66 3.50
N LEU A 197 -4.54 -15.43 2.95
CA LEU A 197 -5.79 -16.03 3.44
C LEU A 197 -6.09 -17.35 2.69
N PRO A 198 -6.89 -18.25 3.30
CA PRO A 198 -7.50 -19.36 2.56
C PRO A 198 -8.32 -18.87 1.36
N PRO A 199 -8.48 -19.69 0.29
CA PRO A 199 -9.16 -19.26 -0.94
C PRO A 199 -10.56 -18.67 -0.75
N GLU A 200 -11.44 -19.35 -0.02
CA GLU A 200 -12.81 -18.87 0.25
C GLU A 200 -12.83 -17.52 0.98
N GLN A 201 -11.96 -17.38 1.97
CA GLN A 201 -11.79 -16.16 2.76
C GLN A 201 -11.30 -15.00 1.90
N LEU A 202 -10.34 -15.26 1.00
CA LEU A 202 -9.84 -14.28 0.03
C LEU A 202 -10.91 -13.92 -1.00
N HIS A 203 -11.67 -14.89 -1.48
CA HIS A 203 -12.77 -14.68 -2.43
C HIS A 203 -13.81 -13.73 -1.86
N HIS A 204 -14.21 -13.95 -0.60
CA HIS A 204 -15.16 -13.09 0.08
C HIS A 204 -14.66 -11.64 0.19
N LEU A 205 -13.38 -11.42 0.50
CA LEU A 205 -12.82 -10.06 0.48
C LEU A 205 -12.86 -9.43 -0.92
N VAL A 206 -12.57 -10.20 -1.97
CA VAL A 206 -12.64 -9.72 -3.36
C VAL A 206 -14.08 -9.30 -3.70
N ILE A 207 -15.08 -10.12 -3.34
CA ILE A 207 -16.49 -9.78 -3.53
C ILE A 207 -16.82 -8.48 -2.79
N GLN A 208 -16.40 -8.36 -1.53
CA GLN A 208 -16.70 -7.18 -0.73
C GLN A 208 -16.08 -5.90 -1.33
N MET A 209 -14.82 -5.97 -1.76
CA MET A 209 -14.18 -4.85 -2.45
C MET A 209 -14.89 -4.50 -3.76
N ASN A 210 -15.23 -5.49 -4.58
CA ASN A 210 -15.89 -5.25 -5.86
C ASN A 210 -17.27 -4.61 -5.68
N GLN A 211 -18.01 -4.97 -4.63
CA GLN A 211 -19.27 -4.30 -4.29
C GLN A 211 -19.08 -2.81 -3.99
N LEU A 212 -17.95 -2.40 -3.40
CA LEU A 212 -17.64 -0.98 -3.23
C LEU A 212 -17.28 -0.30 -4.56
N ALA A 213 -16.47 -0.98 -5.39
CA ALA A 213 -16.02 -0.46 -6.67
C ALA A 213 -17.17 -0.22 -7.66
N CYS A 214 -18.21 -1.06 -7.66
CA CYS A 214 -19.39 -0.89 -8.52
C CYS A 214 -20.19 0.40 -8.25
N ASN A 215 -19.99 1.06 -7.11
CA ASN A 215 -20.74 2.25 -6.71
C ASN A 215 -20.00 3.56 -7.04
N THR A 216 -18.91 3.53 -7.80
CA THR A 216 -18.10 4.72 -8.08
C THR A 216 -17.37 4.66 -9.42
N ASP A 217 -17.26 5.82 -10.08
CA ASP A 217 -16.46 6.00 -11.30
C ASP A 217 -15.00 6.40 -10.99
N SER A 218 -14.68 6.62 -9.71
CA SER A 218 -13.32 6.97 -9.26
C SER A 218 -12.56 5.74 -8.76
N LYS A 219 -11.23 5.77 -8.92
CA LYS A 219 -10.33 4.75 -8.36
C LYS A 219 -10.46 4.69 -6.85
N GLY A 220 -10.48 3.47 -6.31
CA GLY A 220 -10.37 3.23 -4.87
C GLY A 220 -8.92 3.15 -4.38
N ILE A 221 -8.74 3.42 -3.09
CA ILE A 221 -7.46 3.33 -2.40
C ILE A 221 -7.44 2.03 -1.60
N ILE A 222 -6.47 1.17 -1.88
CA ILE A 222 -6.24 -0.08 -1.15
C ILE A 222 -4.91 0.06 -0.43
N HIS A 223 -4.90 -0.09 0.89
CA HIS A 223 -3.69 0.06 1.67
C HIS A 223 -3.60 -1.00 2.78
N CYS A 224 -2.38 -1.24 3.23
CA CYS A 224 -2.10 -2.02 4.42
C CYS A 224 -1.16 -1.19 5.31
N HIS A 225 0.00 -1.72 5.70
CA HIS A 225 1.03 -0.92 6.36
C HIS A 225 1.90 -0.17 5.34
N TYR A 226 2.60 -0.89 4.47
CA TYR A 226 3.43 -0.29 3.42
C TYR A 226 2.80 -0.29 2.03
N GLY A 227 1.65 -0.94 1.85
CA GLY A 227 0.96 -0.97 0.56
C GLY A 227 1.48 -1.99 -0.46
N ILE A 228 2.23 -3.01 -0.01
CA ILE A 228 2.85 -4.01 -0.91
C ILE A 228 2.46 -5.47 -0.63
N GLY A 229 2.22 -5.83 0.64
CA GLY A 229 1.90 -7.21 1.07
C GLY A 229 0.42 -7.54 0.87
N ARG A 230 -0.40 -7.36 1.93
CA ARG A 230 -1.87 -7.58 1.89
C ARG A 230 -2.56 -6.83 0.75
N THR A 231 -2.15 -5.58 0.51
CA THR A 231 -2.58 -4.76 -0.64
C THR A 231 -2.37 -5.49 -1.96
N GLY A 232 -1.17 -6.04 -2.16
CA GLY A 232 -0.89 -6.76 -3.39
C GLY A 232 -1.67 -8.06 -3.51
N VAL A 233 -1.83 -8.80 -2.40
CA VAL A 233 -2.63 -10.03 -2.39
C VAL A 233 -4.06 -9.73 -2.84
N LEU A 234 -4.70 -8.70 -2.28
CA LEU A 234 -6.07 -8.37 -2.66
C LEU A 234 -6.18 -7.91 -4.13
N ILE A 235 -5.25 -7.06 -4.59
CA ILE A 235 -5.26 -6.55 -5.98
C ILE A 235 -5.07 -7.68 -7.00
N VAL A 236 -4.10 -8.57 -6.78
CA VAL A 236 -3.85 -9.70 -7.69
C VAL A 236 -4.98 -10.73 -7.61
N ALA A 237 -5.54 -10.97 -6.42
CA ALA A 237 -6.70 -11.86 -6.27
C ALA A 237 -7.93 -11.33 -7.01
N ALA A 238 -8.18 -10.02 -6.97
CA ALA A 238 -9.26 -9.42 -7.73
C ALA A 238 -9.07 -9.59 -9.25
N ALA A 239 -7.84 -9.40 -9.75
CA ALA A 239 -7.52 -9.65 -11.15
C ALA A 239 -7.72 -11.12 -11.57
N LEU A 240 -7.29 -12.08 -10.74
CA LEU A 240 -7.56 -13.51 -10.98
C LEU A 240 -9.06 -13.83 -10.97
N SER A 241 -9.81 -13.25 -10.04
CA SER A 241 -11.26 -13.40 -9.98
C SER A 241 -11.95 -12.88 -11.24
N GLN A 242 -11.49 -11.74 -11.77
CA GLN A 242 -12.01 -11.16 -13.00
C GLN A 242 -11.73 -12.06 -14.21
N LEU A 243 -10.50 -12.59 -14.32
CA LEU A 243 -10.15 -13.54 -15.38
C LEU A 243 -10.99 -14.81 -15.32
N HIS A 244 -11.24 -15.34 -14.11
CA HIS A 244 -12.11 -16.48 -13.93
C HIS A 244 -13.55 -16.18 -14.38
N GLN A 245 -14.11 -15.02 -14.00
CA GLN A 245 -15.44 -14.59 -14.45
C GLN A 245 -15.53 -14.44 -15.97
N GLN A 246 -14.43 -14.01 -16.61
CA GLN A 246 -14.32 -13.90 -18.08
C GLN A 246 -13.99 -15.23 -18.77
N GLN A 247 -13.87 -16.33 -18.02
CA GLN A 247 -13.48 -17.65 -18.54
C GLN A 247 -12.09 -17.65 -19.23
N LEU A 248 -11.19 -16.76 -18.79
CA LEU A 248 -9.82 -16.61 -19.28
C LEU A 248 -8.78 -17.17 -18.31
N LEU A 249 -9.21 -17.88 -17.26
CA LEU A 249 -8.33 -18.50 -16.29
C LEU A 249 -8.52 -20.02 -16.31
N SER A 250 -7.43 -20.75 -16.58
CA SER A 250 -7.37 -22.20 -16.46
C SER A 250 -6.22 -22.64 -15.54
N ALA A 251 -6.30 -23.84 -14.99
CA ALA A 251 -5.25 -24.39 -14.13
C ALA A 251 -3.89 -24.52 -14.85
N ILE A 252 -3.93 -24.73 -16.18
CA ILE A 252 -2.72 -24.84 -17.02
C ILE A 252 -2.05 -23.47 -17.16
N GLU A 253 -2.84 -22.40 -17.35
CA GLU A 253 -2.33 -21.06 -17.61
C GLU A 253 -2.02 -20.27 -16.32
N LEU A 254 -2.60 -20.68 -15.20
CA LEU A 254 -2.48 -20.01 -13.90
C LEU A 254 -1.05 -19.62 -13.52
N PRO A 255 -0.01 -20.49 -13.61
CA PRO A 255 1.35 -20.10 -13.23
C PRO A 255 1.88 -18.92 -14.06
N ALA A 256 1.60 -18.91 -15.37
CA ALA A 256 2.06 -17.87 -16.29
C ALA A 256 1.29 -16.56 -16.06
N ILE A 257 -0.04 -16.63 -15.94
CA ILE A 257 -0.90 -15.48 -15.66
C ILE A 257 -0.52 -14.85 -14.32
N LEU A 258 -0.42 -15.64 -13.25
CA LEU A 258 -0.07 -15.14 -11.92
C LEU A 258 1.29 -14.43 -11.91
N SER A 259 2.29 -15.04 -12.57
CA SER A 259 3.62 -14.45 -12.70
C SER A 259 3.58 -13.10 -13.44
N GLU A 260 2.80 -13.01 -14.51
CA GLU A 260 2.65 -11.77 -15.28
C GLU A 260 1.94 -10.67 -14.48
N LEU A 261 0.83 -10.97 -13.81
CA LEU A 261 0.11 -10.01 -12.97
C LEU A 261 1.00 -9.45 -11.85
N ILE A 262 1.76 -10.32 -11.16
CA ILE A 262 2.69 -9.89 -10.11
C ILE A 262 3.80 -9.03 -10.69
N ARG A 263 4.33 -9.36 -11.88
CA ARG A 263 5.38 -8.58 -12.55
C ARG A 263 4.88 -7.22 -13.02
N GLN A 264 3.63 -7.10 -13.47
CA GLN A 264 2.99 -5.81 -13.76
C GLN A 264 2.88 -4.96 -12.49
N ALA A 265 2.37 -5.54 -11.39
CA ALA A 265 2.23 -4.83 -10.13
C ALA A 265 3.58 -4.36 -9.56
N ARG A 266 4.61 -5.21 -9.62
CA ARG A 266 5.95 -4.89 -9.12
C ARG A 266 6.63 -3.74 -9.85
N ARG A 267 6.39 -3.62 -11.17
CA ARG A 267 6.91 -2.50 -11.97
C ARG A 267 6.22 -1.17 -11.69
N GLN A 268 4.97 -1.22 -11.24
CA GLN A 268 4.17 -0.02 -10.99
C GLN A 268 4.28 0.48 -9.55
N ARG A 269 4.60 -0.39 -8.57
CA ARG A 269 4.58 0.00 -7.16
C ARG A 269 5.88 -0.23 -6.39
N SER A 270 6.46 -1.42 -6.49
CA SER A 270 7.68 -1.82 -5.80
C SER A 270 8.09 -3.22 -6.23
N SER A 271 9.39 -3.49 -6.36
CA SER A 271 9.92 -4.85 -6.60
C SER A 271 9.51 -5.87 -5.53
N TRP A 272 9.10 -5.40 -4.34
CA TRP A 272 8.64 -6.22 -3.20
C TRP A 272 7.11 -6.39 -3.14
N PHE A 273 6.35 -5.94 -4.15
CA PHE A 273 4.91 -6.16 -4.22
C PHE A 273 4.59 -7.66 -4.26
N ILE A 274 3.71 -8.14 -3.38
CA ILE A 274 3.71 -9.54 -2.89
C ILE A 274 5.04 -9.85 -2.20
N GLU A 275 5.02 -9.69 -0.88
CA GLU A 275 6.19 -9.56 -0.02
C GLU A 275 6.75 -10.93 0.40
N THR A 276 5.89 -11.92 0.61
CA THR A 276 6.30 -13.24 1.14
C THR A 276 5.95 -14.40 0.21
N PRO A 277 6.71 -15.52 0.28
CA PRO A 277 6.35 -16.75 -0.42
C PRO A 277 4.95 -17.26 -0.03
N GLU A 278 4.53 -17.05 1.20
CA GLU A 278 3.24 -17.47 1.75
C GLU A 278 2.08 -16.70 1.13
N GLN A 279 2.28 -15.41 0.85
CA GLN A 279 1.33 -14.60 0.08
C GLN A 279 1.24 -15.08 -1.37
N TYR A 280 2.38 -15.38 -2.01
CA TYR A 280 2.38 -15.97 -3.36
C TYR A 280 1.66 -17.32 -3.40
N LYS A 281 1.96 -18.23 -2.45
CA LYS A 281 1.30 -19.54 -2.32
C LYS A 281 -0.21 -19.39 -2.12
N ALA A 282 -0.65 -18.39 -1.35
CA ALA A 282 -2.07 -18.13 -1.16
C ALA A 282 -2.76 -17.69 -2.47
N LEU A 283 -2.13 -16.81 -3.26
CA LEU A 283 -2.64 -16.43 -4.58
C LEU A 283 -2.70 -17.62 -5.54
N TYR A 284 -1.68 -18.47 -5.54
CA TYR A 284 -1.65 -19.68 -6.35
C TYR A 284 -2.79 -20.63 -5.98
N ARG A 285 -2.95 -20.94 -4.68
CA ARG A 285 -4.05 -21.77 -4.17
C ARG A 285 -5.43 -21.17 -4.46
N TYR A 286 -5.54 -19.85 -4.42
CA TYR A 286 -6.77 -19.14 -4.78
C TYR A 286 -7.10 -19.31 -6.26
N GLY A 287 -6.12 -19.17 -7.15
CA GLY A 287 -6.29 -19.44 -8.57
C GLY A 287 -6.68 -20.89 -8.88
N GLU A 288 -6.05 -21.87 -8.21
CA GLU A 288 -6.42 -23.28 -8.32
C GLU A 288 -7.87 -23.51 -7.86
N TRP A 289 -8.23 -22.92 -6.71
CA TRP A 289 -9.58 -23.00 -6.18
C TRP A 289 -10.62 -22.44 -7.15
N LEU A 290 -10.37 -21.27 -7.75
CA LEU A 290 -11.24 -20.68 -8.79
C LEU A 290 -11.39 -21.63 -9.98
N CYS A 291 -10.29 -22.23 -10.47
CA CYS A 291 -10.34 -23.17 -11.60
C CYS A 291 -11.08 -24.48 -11.26
N SER A 292 -11.09 -24.88 -9.99
CA SER A 292 -11.74 -26.11 -9.52
C SER A 292 -13.22 -25.95 -9.18
N ALA A 293 -13.70 -24.72 -8.99
CA ALA A 293 -15.06 -24.41 -8.55
C ALA A 293 -16.11 -24.42 -9.68
N ASN A 294 -15.80 -25.05 -10.82
CA ASN A 294 -16.71 -25.21 -11.96
C ASN A 294 -17.86 -26.18 -11.69
#